data_AF-A0A7S1W5C0-F1
#
_entry.id   AF-A0A7S1W5C0-F1
#
_cell.length_a   1.000
_cell.length_b   1.000
_cell.length_c   1.000
_cell.angle_alpha   90.00
_cell.angle_beta   90.00
_cell.angle_gamma   90.00
#
_symmetry.space_group_name_H-M   'P 1'
#
loop_
_entity.id
_entity.type
_entity.pdbx_description
1 polymer ?
#
loop_
_entity_poly.entity_id
_entity_poly.type
_entity_poly.pdbx_seq_one_letter_code
_entity_poly.pdbx_strand_id
1 'polypeptide(L)'
;TICQYCEWLARNWAVFRAMEQHTDAEILRPVHDARLLRTAALEADLAQLAGAEWRSKAEAMVEGSPTTARYLEHLESDIALSPLLLAHHFLQYNAVLSGGAYLGEMVSKKLCLPHGAPGVRFYSFEGVEPG
;
A
#
# COMPACT_ATOMS: atom_id res chain seq x y z
N THR A 1 8.93 -8.66 -13.57
CA THR A 1 8.27 -10.00 -13.61
C THR A 1 7.15 -10.03 -12.58
N ILE A 2 6.35 -11.11 -12.49
CA ILE A 2 5.35 -11.25 -11.40
C ILE A 2 6.06 -11.25 -10.03
N CYS A 3 7.18 -11.94 -9.87
CA CYS A 3 7.93 -11.95 -8.60
C CYS A 3 8.35 -10.54 -8.15
N GLN A 4 8.94 -9.74 -9.04
CA GLN A 4 9.32 -8.36 -8.73
C GLN A 4 8.12 -7.47 -8.36
N TYR A 5 6.96 -7.72 -8.98
CA TYR A 5 5.74 -7.01 -8.67
C TYR A 5 5.19 -7.43 -7.29
N CYS A 6 5.21 -8.72 -6.95
CA CYS A 6 4.88 -9.20 -5.61
C CYS A 6 5.80 -8.60 -4.53
N GLU A 7 7.10 -8.53 -4.79
CA GLU A 7 8.04 -7.88 -3.86
C GLU A 7 7.72 -6.40 -3.67
N TRP A 8 7.33 -5.70 -4.74
CA TRP A 8 6.94 -4.30 -4.66
C TRP A 8 5.64 -4.13 -3.87
N LEU A 9 4.63 -4.99 -4.10
CA LEU A 9 3.40 -5.00 -3.32
C LEU A 9 3.65 -5.34 -1.85
N ALA A 10 4.52 -6.30 -1.55
CA ALA A 10 4.88 -6.68 -0.18
C ALA A 10 5.52 -5.51 0.59
N ARG A 11 6.41 -4.76 -0.07
CA ARG A 11 7.02 -3.55 0.51
C ARG A 11 5.99 -2.46 0.77
N ASN A 12 5.07 -2.22 -0.16
CA ASN A 12 3.98 -1.27 0.05
C ASN A 12 3.04 -1.74 1.17
N TRP A 13 2.71 -3.03 1.21
CA TRP A 13 1.89 -3.63 2.27
C TRP A 13 2.46 -3.35 3.65
N ALA A 14 3.76 -3.54 3.85
CA ALA A 14 4.40 -3.25 5.14
C ALA A 14 4.29 -1.76 5.51
N VAL A 15 4.52 -0.86 4.56
CA VAL A 15 4.45 0.60 4.78
C VAL A 15 3.03 1.05 5.11
N PHE A 16 2.05 0.70 4.28
CA PHE A 16 0.65 1.07 4.52
C PHE A 16 0.12 0.45 5.81
N ARG A 17 0.46 -0.82 6.10
CA ARG A 17 0.06 -1.47 7.34
C ARG A 17 0.59 -0.73 8.57
N ALA A 18 1.87 -0.32 8.56
CA ALA A 18 2.46 0.43 9.66
C ALA A 18 1.77 1.80 9.86
N MET A 19 1.48 2.52 8.78
CA MET A 19 0.78 3.81 8.87
C MET A 19 -0.68 3.67 9.31
N GLU A 20 -1.40 2.68 8.78
CA GLU A 20 -2.84 2.52 8.99
C GLU A 20 -3.20 2.10 10.43
N GLN A 21 -2.22 1.61 11.21
CA GLN A 21 -2.35 1.41 12.66
C GLN A 21 -2.60 2.71 13.43
N HIS A 22 -2.35 3.87 12.83
CA HIS A 22 -2.48 5.18 13.48
C HIS A 22 -3.60 6.04 12.87
N THR A 23 -4.54 5.43 12.14
CA THR A 23 -5.66 6.12 11.48
C THR A 23 -6.55 6.92 12.43
N ASP A 24 -6.63 6.52 13.69
CA ASP A 24 -7.40 7.19 14.74
C ASP A 24 -6.69 8.43 15.35
N ALA A 25 -5.48 8.76 14.91
CA ALA A 25 -4.76 9.93 15.40
C ALA A 25 -5.51 11.24 15.08
N GLU A 26 -5.64 12.12 16.07
CA GLU A 26 -6.42 13.37 15.95
C GLU A 26 -6.00 14.24 14.75
N ILE A 27 -4.70 14.28 14.46
CA ILE A 27 -4.13 15.04 13.33
C ILE A 27 -4.60 14.54 11.96
N LEU A 28 -4.97 13.26 11.84
CA LEU A 28 -5.46 12.67 10.61
C LEU A 28 -6.98 12.83 10.43
N ARG A 29 -7.72 13.17 11.49
CA ARG A 29 -9.19 13.29 11.44
C ARG A 29 -9.72 14.12 10.26
N PRO A 30 -9.10 15.25 9.84
CA PRO A 30 -9.58 16.03 8.69
C PRO A 30 -9.39 15.35 7.33
N VAL A 31 -8.45 14.40 7.22
CA VAL A 31 -8.07 13.73 5.96
C VAL A 31 -8.35 12.23 5.96
N HIS A 32 -8.87 11.69 7.07
CA HIS A 32 -9.18 10.28 7.21
C HIS A 32 -10.41 9.92 6.36
N ASP A 33 -10.24 8.92 5.50
CA ASP A 33 -11.30 8.31 4.71
C ASP A 33 -11.03 6.82 4.56
N ALA A 34 -11.97 5.99 5.00
CA ALA A 34 -11.84 4.52 4.95
C ALA A 34 -11.65 4.00 3.52
N ARG A 35 -12.15 4.72 2.50
CA ARG A 35 -11.97 4.37 1.08
C ARG A 35 -10.53 4.51 0.62
N LEU A 36 -9.71 5.28 1.33
CA LEU A 36 -8.29 5.42 1.03
C LEU A 36 -7.47 4.23 1.50
N LEU A 37 -7.85 3.57 2.60
CA LEU A 37 -7.07 2.47 3.20
C LEU A 37 -6.66 1.41 2.17
N ARG A 38 -5.39 1.04 2.17
CA ARG A 38 -4.76 0.17 1.18
C ARG A 38 -4.34 -1.18 1.74
N THR A 39 -4.20 -1.36 3.05
CA THR A 39 -3.75 -2.64 3.62
C THR A 39 -4.60 -3.81 3.11
N ALA A 40 -5.93 -3.75 3.23
CA ALA A 40 -6.81 -4.83 2.78
C ALA A 40 -6.73 -5.11 1.27
N ALA A 41 -6.57 -4.07 0.45
CA ALA A 41 -6.37 -4.21 -0.99
C ALA A 41 -5.05 -4.94 -1.31
N LEU A 42 -3.97 -4.56 -0.64
CA LEU A 42 -2.65 -5.19 -0.78
C LEU A 42 -2.65 -6.64 -0.29
N GLU A 43 -3.36 -6.96 0.78
CA GLU A 43 -3.51 -8.34 1.26
C GLU A 43 -4.25 -9.21 0.24
N ALA A 44 -5.32 -8.69 -0.37
CA ALA A 44 -6.04 -9.39 -1.45
C ALA A 44 -5.14 -9.59 -2.69
N ASP A 45 -4.33 -8.59 -3.04
CA ASP A 45 -3.40 -8.69 -4.16
C ASP A 45 -2.31 -9.73 -3.92
N LEU A 46 -1.69 -9.71 -2.73
CA LEU A 46 -0.68 -10.68 -2.35
C LEU A 46 -1.24 -12.10 -2.26
N ALA A 47 -2.45 -12.28 -1.72
CA ALA A 47 -3.11 -13.58 -1.68
C ALA A 47 -3.33 -14.16 -3.09
N GLN A 48 -3.76 -13.33 -4.04
CA GLN A 48 -3.95 -13.74 -5.44
C GLN A 48 -2.63 -14.13 -6.11
N LEU A 49 -1.55 -13.39 -5.85
CA LEU A 49 -0.29 -13.53 -6.60
C LEU A 49 0.72 -14.48 -5.96
N ALA A 50 0.72 -14.60 -4.63
CA ALA A 50 1.67 -15.41 -3.86
C ALA A 50 1.04 -16.67 -3.22
N GLY A 51 -0.29 -16.81 -3.31
CA GLY A 51 -1.05 -17.97 -2.85
C GLY A 51 -1.40 -17.95 -1.36
N ALA A 52 -1.80 -19.10 -0.81
CA ALA A 52 -2.26 -19.21 0.58
C ALA A 52 -1.23 -18.76 1.63
N GLU A 53 0.07 -18.93 1.32
CA GLU A 53 1.19 -18.51 2.17
C GLU A 53 1.67 -17.09 1.86
N TRP A 54 0.83 -16.23 1.28
CA TRP A 54 1.25 -14.90 0.87
C TRP A 54 1.85 -14.08 2.01
N ARG A 55 1.35 -14.24 3.25
CA ARG A 55 1.77 -13.41 4.38
C ARG A 55 3.21 -13.69 4.79
N SER A 56 3.56 -14.96 5.00
CA SER A 56 4.94 -15.36 5.31
C SER A 56 5.90 -15.03 4.17
N LYS A 57 5.45 -15.18 2.91
CA LYS A 57 6.24 -14.77 1.74
C LYS A 57 6.46 -13.25 1.68
N ALA A 58 5.44 -12.45 1.96
CA ALA A 58 5.54 -10.99 1.98
C ALA A 58 6.48 -10.51 3.10
N GLU A 59 6.37 -11.09 4.29
CA GLU A 59 7.28 -10.84 5.41
C GLU A 59 8.73 -11.16 5.02
N ALA A 60 8.99 -12.33 4.44
CA ALA A 60 10.31 -12.70 3.94
C ALA A 60 10.85 -11.75 2.84
N MET A 61 9.98 -11.27 1.93
CA MET A 61 10.35 -10.28 0.90
C MET A 61 10.72 -8.92 1.51
N VAL A 62 10.04 -8.52 2.59
CA VAL A 62 10.30 -7.28 3.32
C VAL A 62 11.59 -7.39 4.11
N GLU A 63 11.78 -8.48 4.86
CA GLU A 63 13.01 -8.77 5.62
C GLU A 63 14.24 -8.86 4.71
N GLY A 64 14.09 -9.44 3.52
CA GLY A 64 15.13 -9.51 2.50
C GLY A 64 15.52 -8.16 1.90
N SER A 65 14.86 -7.06 2.26
CA SER A 65 15.13 -5.71 1.75
C SER A 65 15.64 -4.77 2.86
N PRO A 66 16.97 -4.59 3.00
CA PRO A 66 17.55 -3.65 3.97
C PRO A 66 17.05 -2.21 3.80
N THR A 67 16.69 -1.81 2.58
CA THR A 67 16.13 -0.49 2.29
C THR A 67 14.73 -0.34 2.86
N THR A 68 13.87 -1.35 2.71
CA THR A 68 12.52 -1.32 3.29
C THR A 68 12.56 -1.41 4.81
N ALA A 69 13.41 -2.26 5.38
CA ALA A 69 13.60 -2.32 6.83
C ALA A 69 13.97 -0.96 7.42
N ARG A 70 15.01 -0.30 6.85
CA ARG A 70 15.42 1.05 7.26
C ARG A 70 14.32 2.09 7.08
N TYR A 71 13.50 1.98 6.02
CA TYR A 71 12.37 2.89 5.83
C TYR A 71 11.32 2.71 6.92
N LEU A 72 10.99 1.46 7.28
CA LEU A 72 10.02 1.15 8.34
C LEU A 72 10.50 1.60 9.72
N GLU A 73 11.79 1.46 10.02
CA GLU A 73 12.39 1.97 11.28
C GLU A 73 12.26 3.50 11.40
N HIS A 74 12.55 4.23 10.32
CA HIS A 74 12.36 5.69 10.28
C HIS A 74 10.88 6.06 10.35
N LEU A 75 10.03 5.35 9.61
CA LEU A 75 8.60 5.56 9.63
C LEU A 75 8.04 5.42 11.04
N GLU A 76 8.44 4.38 11.79
CA GLU A 76 8.00 4.17 13.18
C GLU A 76 8.42 5.34 14.09
N SER A 77 9.63 5.86 13.90
CA SER A 77 10.10 7.05 14.64
C SER A 77 9.32 8.32 14.27
N ASP A 78 8.99 8.47 12.99
CA ASP A 78 8.26 9.63 12.45
C ASP A 78 6.79 9.63 12.85
N ILE A 79 6.09 8.48 12.78
CA ILE A 79 4.65 8.40 13.07
C ILE A 79 4.34 8.67 14.55
N ALA A 80 5.33 8.54 15.45
CA ALA A 80 5.23 9.01 16.82
C ALA A 80 5.10 10.54 16.93
N LEU A 81 5.45 11.29 15.88
CA LEU A 81 5.34 12.74 15.79
C LEU A 81 4.17 13.11 14.85
N SER A 82 3.10 13.67 15.40
CA SER A 82 1.85 13.94 14.67
C SER A 82 2.00 14.66 13.32
N PRO A 83 2.85 15.70 13.17
CA PRO A 83 3.03 16.36 11.87
C PRO A 83 3.65 15.47 10.80
N LEU A 84 4.56 14.57 11.18
CA LEU A 84 5.22 13.66 10.24
C LEU A 84 4.29 12.52 9.84
N LEU A 85 3.44 12.04 10.74
CA LEU A 85 2.35 11.10 10.39
C LEU A 85 1.45 11.69 9.29
N LEU A 86 1.04 12.96 9.43
CA LEU A 86 0.25 13.64 8.39
C LEU A 86 1.03 13.77 7.07
N ALA A 87 2.34 14.07 7.13
CA ALA A 87 3.18 14.16 5.95
C ALA A 87 3.30 12.82 5.21
N HIS A 88 3.54 11.72 5.94
CA HIS A 88 3.57 10.36 5.37
C HIS A 88 2.21 9.99 4.77
N HIS A 89 1.10 10.25 5.47
CA HIS A 89 -0.25 10.05 4.95
C HIS A 89 -0.43 10.79 3.62
N PHE A 90 -0.13 12.09 3.59
CA PHE A 90 -0.25 12.91 2.39
C PHE A 90 0.59 12.35 1.24
N LEU A 91 1.86 12.03 1.47
CA LEU A 91 2.77 11.57 0.42
C LEU A 91 2.36 10.22 -0.14
N GLN A 92 2.07 9.24 0.72
CA GLN A 92 1.79 7.88 0.27
C GLN A 92 0.44 7.76 -0.42
N TYR A 93 -0.62 8.33 0.13
CA TYR A 93 -1.94 8.26 -0.53
C TYR A 93 -1.95 9.05 -1.84
N ASN A 94 -1.35 10.25 -1.90
CA ASN A 94 -1.31 11.00 -3.16
C ASN A 94 -0.44 10.35 -4.22
N ALA A 95 0.63 9.65 -3.86
CA ALA A 95 1.43 8.91 -4.83
C ALA A 95 0.59 7.86 -5.57
N VAL A 96 -0.30 7.15 -4.85
CA VAL A 96 -1.19 6.15 -5.47
C VAL A 96 -2.39 6.83 -6.14
N LEU A 97 -2.98 7.89 -5.58
CA LEU A 97 -4.12 8.58 -6.22
C LEU A 97 -3.73 9.23 -7.55
N SER A 98 -2.56 9.87 -7.60
CA SER A 98 -2.14 10.68 -8.76
C SER A 98 -1.64 9.84 -9.92
N GLY A 99 -0.96 8.72 -9.64
CA GLY A 99 -0.37 7.85 -10.66
C GLY A 99 -0.94 6.44 -10.73
N GLY A 100 -1.68 6.02 -9.70
CA GLY A 100 -2.11 4.64 -9.53
C GLY A 100 -3.16 4.21 -10.54
N ALA A 101 -4.06 5.09 -11.00
CA ALA A 101 -5.04 4.72 -12.03
C ALA A 101 -4.35 4.26 -13.33
N TYR A 102 -3.40 5.04 -13.83
CA TYR A 102 -2.63 4.71 -15.03
C TYR A 102 -1.74 3.47 -14.84
N LEU A 103 -1.01 3.39 -13.72
CA LEU A 103 -0.19 2.20 -13.40
C LEU A 103 -1.06 0.95 -13.25
N GLY A 104 -2.20 1.07 -12.57
CA GLY A 104 -3.17 0.01 -12.37
C GLY A 104 -3.72 -0.52 -13.68
N GLU A 105 -4.07 0.35 -14.63
CA GLU A 105 -4.50 -0.08 -15.97
C GLU A 105 -3.39 -0.83 -16.71
N MET A 106 -2.15 -0.33 -16.66
CA MET A 106 -1.00 -0.97 -17.28
C MET A 106 -0.73 -2.37 -16.71
N VAL A 107 -0.73 -2.49 -15.38
CA VAL A 107 -0.51 -3.77 -14.70
C VAL A 107 -1.67 -4.74 -14.96
N SER A 108 -2.92 -4.25 -14.94
CA SER A 108 -4.12 -5.04 -15.24
C SER A 108 -4.02 -5.70 -16.63
N LYS A 109 -3.65 -4.91 -17.65
CA LYS A 109 -3.43 -5.41 -19.02
C LYS A 109 -2.31 -6.46 -19.06
N LYS A 110 -1.19 -6.20 -18.37
CA LYS A 110 -0.03 -7.09 -18.36
C LYS A 110 -0.30 -8.43 -17.67
N LEU A 111 -1.15 -8.43 -16.65
CA LEU A 111 -1.54 -9.63 -15.88
C LEU A 111 -2.82 -10.29 -16.41
N CYS A 112 -3.45 -9.72 -17.44
CA CYS A 112 -4.77 -10.14 -17.94
C CYS A 112 -5.84 -10.20 -16.82
N LEU A 113 -5.80 -9.25 -15.89
CA LEU A 113 -6.76 -9.10 -14.80
C LEU A 113 -7.69 -7.91 -15.06
N PRO A 114 -8.98 -7.98 -14.68
CA PRO A 114 -9.82 -6.79 -14.64
C PRO A 114 -9.24 -5.75 -13.68
N HIS A 115 -9.39 -4.46 -14.01
CA HIS A 115 -8.97 -3.39 -13.11
C HIS A 115 -9.74 -3.47 -11.78
N GLY A 116 -9.02 -3.31 -10.66
CA GLY A 116 -9.59 -3.44 -9.30
C GLY A 116 -9.81 -4.88 -8.80
N ALA A 117 -9.55 -5.89 -9.62
CA ALA A 117 -9.56 -7.29 -9.19
C ALA A 117 -8.38 -7.58 -8.23
N PRO A 118 -8.49 -8.60 -7.36
CA PRO A 118 -7.33 -9.11 -6.63
C PRO A 118 -6.16 -9.37 -7.58
N GLY A 119 -4.98 -8.89 -7.18
CA GLY A 119 -3.73 -8.84 -7.95
C GLY A 119 -3.39 -7.42 -8.45
N VAL A 120 -4.38 -6.54 -8.54
CA VAL A 120 -4.23 -5.14 -8.99
C VAL A 120 -5.13 -4.15 -8.22
N ARG A 121 -5.73 -4.59 -7.11
CA ARG A 121 -6.70 -3.83 -6.32
C ARG A 121 -6.08 -2.63 -5.61
N PHE A 122 -4.79 -2.68 -5.26
CA PHE A 122 -4.05 -1.59 -4.64
C PHE A 122 -4.27 -0.24 -5.34
N TYR A 123 -4.33 -0.27 -6.67
CA TYR A 123 -4.48 0.90 -7.53
C TYR A 123 -5.91 1.43 -7.69
N SER A 124 -6.91 0.73 -7.15
CA SER A 124 -8.32 1.07 -7.34
C SER A 124 -8.93 1.67 -6.07
N PHE A 125 -9.35 2.93 -6.13
CA PHE A 125 -10.01 3.63 -5.04
C PHE A 125 -11.50 3.78 -5.32
N GLU A 126 -12.25 2.71 -5.06
CA GLU A 126 -13.69 2.71 -5.33
C GLU A 126 -14.42 3.81 -4.55
N GLY A 127 -15.18 4.63 -5.27
CA GLY A 127 -15.94 5.74 -4.69
C GLY A 127 -15.11 6.94 -4.27
N VAL A 128 -13.83 7.04 -4.64
CA VAL A 128 -13.03 8.25 -4.48
C VAL A 128 -12.97 8.97 -5.82
N GLU A 129 -13.57 10.15 -5.90
CA GLU A 129 -13.51 11.00 -7.09
C GLU A 129 -12.23 11.85 -7.07
N PRO A 130 -11.59 12.12 -8.22
CA PRO A 130 -10.61 13.19 -8.32
C PRO A 130 -11.25 14.53 -7.92
N GLY A 131 -10.59 15.28 -7.06
CA GLY A 131 -11.01 16.64 -6.68
C GLY A 131 -10.93 17.63 -7.82
#